data_AF-A0A6F9XV73-F1
#
_entry.id   AF-A0A6F9XV73-F1
#
_cell.length_a   1.000
_cell.length_b   1.000
_cell.length_c   1.000
_cell.angle_alpha   90.00
_cell.angle_beta   90.00
_cell.angle_gamma   90.00
#
_symmetry.space_group_name_H-M   'P 1'
#
loop_
_entity.id
_entity.type
_entity.pdbx_description
1 polymer ?
#
loop_
_entity_poly.entity_id
_entity_poly.type
_entity_poly.pdbx_seq_one_letter_code
_entity_poly.pdbx_strand_id
1 'polypeptide(L)'
;MTTTGHKSKNKLVQLKLPVDVKNKLDDIFAKDGTTTPQALKMIATQIANRGFSPFTTLHYEQYSEPVSAELEAKLREDELKIMGYLPDDADEFTDEQSLNQAFKKNLK
;
A
#
# COMPACT_ATOMS: atom_id res chain seq x y z
N MET A 1 5.47 -17.80 -53.21
CA MET A 1 6.37 -17.51 -52.07
C MET A 1 5.75 -16.39 -51.26
N THR A 2 5.02 -16.70 -50.18
CA THR A 2 4.39 -15.70 -49.31
C THR A 2 5.29 -15.47 -48.11
N THR A 3 5.94 -14.31 -48.04
CA THR A 3 6.73 -13.90 -46.89
C THR A 3 5.78 -13.58 -45.74
N THR A 4 5.57 -14.54 -44.84
CA THR A 4 4.87 -14.31 -43.57
C THR A 4 5.80 -13.49 -42.68
N GLY A 5 5.63 -12.17 -42.73
CA GLY A 5 6.34 -11.25 -41.83
C GLY A 5 6.07 -11.64 -40.38
N HIS A 6 7.12 -11.98 -39.64
CA HIS A 6 7.06 -12.20 -38.21
C HIS A 6 6.53 -10.93 -37.52
N LYS A 7 5.27 -10.94 -37.07
CA LYS A 7 4.75 -9.89 -36.18
C LYS A 7 5.52 -9.97 -34.87
N SER A 8 6.42 -9.01 -34.65
CA SER A 8 7.03 -8.78 -33.34
C SER A 8 5.94 -8.63 -32.28
N LYS A 9 6.03 -9.40 -31.18
CA LYS A 9 5.09 -9.31 -30.03
C LYS A 9 5.29 -8.05 -29.19
N ASN A 10 6.19 -7.15 -29.58
CA ASN A 10 6.51 -5.95 -28.84
C ASN A 10 5.67 -4.76 -29.33
N LYS A 11 5.09 -4.01 -28.40
CA LYS A 11 4.44 -2.72 -28.67
C LYS A 11 5.33 -1.59 -28.19
N LEU A 12 5.40 -0.51 -28.98
CA LEU A 12 6.18 0.69 -28.66
C LEU A 12 5.30 1.69 -27.91
N VAL A 13 5.85 2.27 -26.83
CA VAL A 13 5.20 3.29 -26.01
C VAL A 13 5.90 4.62 -26.26
N GLN A 14 5.15 5.65 -26.65
CA GLN A 14 5.65 7.01 -26.84
C GLN A 14 5.07 7.93 -25.78
N LEU A 15 5.91 8.78 -25.18
CA LEU A 15 5.53 9.71 -24.11
C LEU A 15 6.01 11.10 -24.49
N LYS A 16 5.18 12.12 -24.27
CA LYS A 16 5.55 13.52 -24.39
C LYS A 16 5.92 14.05 -23.01
N LEU A 17 7.13 14.58 -22.89
CA LEU A 17 7.66 15.12 -21.63
C LEU A 17 8.33 16.47 -21.92
N PRO A 18 8.29 17.42 -20.97
CA PRO A 18 9.13 18.61 -21.02
C PRO A 18 10.62 18.24 -21.11
N VAL A 19 11.39 19.05 -21.84
CA VAL A 19 12.81 18.79 -22.12
C VAL A 19 13.64 18.78 -20.83
N ASP A 20 13.34 19.70 -19.92
CA ASP A 20 14.00 19.81 -18.61
C ASP A 20 13.77 18.57 -17.74
N VAL A 21 12.56 18.04 -17.74
CA VAL A 21 12.22 16.81 -17.01
C VAL A 21 12.98 15.62 -17.60
N LYS A 22 13.02 15.50 -18.94
CA LYS A 22 13.75 14.43 -19.61
C LYS A 22 15.24 14.46 -19.27
N ASN A 23 15.86 15.63 -19.33
CA ASN A 23 17.29 15.77 -19.04
C ASN A 23 17.61 15.37 -17.59
N LYS A 24 16.79 15.81 -16.63
CA LYS A 24 16.94 15.40 -15.23
C LYS A 24 16.79 13.89 -15.03
N LEU A 25 15.82 13.26 -15.71
CA LEU A 25 15.63 11.81 -15.65
C LEU A 25 16.84 11.07 -16.22
N ASP A 26 17.34 11.51 -17.37
CA ASP A 26 18.53 10.91 -17.99
C ASP A 26 19.75 11.03 -17.08
N ASP A 27 19.97 12.18 -16.42
CA ASP A 27 21.07 12.39 -15.48
C ASP A 27 20.96 11.52 -14.23
N ILE A 28 19.76 11.36 -13.66
CA ILE A 28 19.52 10.53 -12.48
C ILE A 28 19.76 9.06 -12.83
N PHE A 29 19.11 8.57 -13.88
CA PHE A 29 19.23 7.17 -14.27
C PHE A 29 20.64 6.82 -14.76
N ALA A 30 21.35 7.76 -15.41
CA ALA A 30 22.74 7.54 -15.81
C ALA A 30 23.65 7.33 -14.59
N LYS A 31 23.43 8.04 -13.47
CA LYS A 31 24.16 7.80 -12.22
C LYS A 31 23.90 6.40 -11.65
N ASP A 32 22.68 5.90 -11.82
CA ASP A 32 22.29 4.55 -11.41
C ASP A 32 22.69 3.46 -12.42
N GLY A 33 23.38 3.83 -13.51
CA GLY A 33 23.82 2.90 -14.57
C GLY A 33 22.69 2.40 -15.47
N THR A 34 21.56 3.11 -15.52
CA THR A 34 20.37 2.77 -16.30
C THR A 34 20.02 3.90 -17.28
N THR A 35 19.17 3.60 -18.26
CA THR A 35 18.60 4.60 -19.18
C THR A 35 17.13 4.86 -18.83
N THR A 36 16.63 6.05 -19.16
CA THR A 36 15.20 6.39 -18.94
C THR A 36 14.23 5.35 -19.53
N PRO A 37 14.41 4.85 -20.77
CA PRO A 37 13.53 3.80 -21.31
C PRO A 37 13.61 2.48 -20.52
N GLN A 38 14.79 2.10 -20.05
CA GLN A 38 14.98 0.87 -19.27
C GLN A 38 14.34 0.97 -17.88
N ALA A 39 14.52 2.11 -17.21
CA ALA A 39 13.87 2.39 -15.93
C ALA A 39 12.34 2.38 -16.05
N LEU A 40 11.79 3.05 -17.07
CA LEU A 40 10.35 3.04 -17.34
C LEU A 40 9.82 1.64 -17.64
N LYS A 41 10.57 0.83 -18.41
CA LYS A 41 10.21 -0.58 -18.67
C LYS A 41 10.18 -1.40 -17.37
N MET A 42 11.16 -1.20 -16.49
CA MET A 42 11.21 -1.88 -15.21
C MET A 42 10.00 -1.51 -14.34
N ILE A 43 9.67 -0.22 -14.22
CA ILE A 43 8.51 0.27 -13.48
C ILE A 43 7.22 -0.32 -14.05
N ALA A 44 7.02 -0.22 -15.37
CA ALA A 44 5.83 -0.76 -16.04
C ALA A 44 5.67 -2.27 -15.82
N THR A 45 6.77 -3.02 -15.83
CA THR A 45 6.78 -4.46 -15.59
C THR A 45 6.42 -4.78 -14.12
N GLN A 46 6.95 -4.00 -13.17
CA GLN A 46 6.60 -4.17 -11.77
C GLN A 46 5.12 -3.90 -11.50
N ILE A 47 4.56 -2.85 -12.09
CA ILE A 47 3.12 -2.54 -11.98
C ILE A 47 2.28 -3.68 -12.56
N ALA A 48 2.62 -4.15 -13.76
CA ALA A 48 1.90 -5.23 -14.42
C ALA A 48 1.92 -6.53 -13.61
N ASN A 49 3.04 -6.85 -12.96
CA ASN A 49 3.19 -8.09 -12.18
C ASN A 49 2.55 -8.00 -10.78
N ARG A 50 2.61 -6.84 -10.13
CA ARG A 50 2.11 -6.66 -8.75
C ARG A 50 0.63 -6.28 -8.69
N GLY A 51 0.09 -5.66 -9.74
CA GLY A 51 -1.31 -5.22 -9.78
C GLY A 51 -1.61 -3.92 -9.02
N PHE A 52 -0.61 -3.29 -8.42
CA PHE A 52 -0.74 -1.99 -7.75
C PHE A 52 0.41 -1.04 -8.14
N SER A 53 0.15 0.26 -8.03
CA SER A 53 1.13 1.32 -8.31
C SER A 53 2.26 1.30 -7.28
N PRO A 54 3.53 1.54 -7.67
CA PRO A 54 4.62 1.70 -6.70
C PRO A 54 4.39 2.88 -5.75
N PHE A 55 3.46 3.79 -6.07
CA PHE A 55 3.14 4.96 -5.26
C PHE A 55 1.92 4.77 -4.35
N THR A 56 1.27 3.59 -4.37
CA THR A 56 0.07 3.36 -3.54
C THR A 56 0.39 3.49 -2.05
N THR A 57 1.56 3.00 -1.59
CA THR A 57 1.98 3.09 -0.19
C THR A 57 2.41 4.48 0.26
N LEU A 58 2.86 5.35 -0.65
CA LEU A 58 3.24 6.73 -0.30
C LEU A 58 2.07 7.55 0.26
N HIS A 59 0.83 7.18 -0.08
CA HIS A 59 -0.37 7.85 0.42
C HIS A 59 -0.89 7.21 1.71
N TYR A 60 -0.48 5.98 2.03
CA TYR A 60 -0.90 5.32 3.27
C TYR A 60 -0.06 5.74 4.47
N GLU A 61 1.19 6.19 4.28
CA GLU A 61 2.05 6.64 5.39
C GLU A 61 1.40 7.77 6.22
N GLN A 62 0.63 8.67 5.60
CA GLN A 62 -0.11 9.72 6.32
C GLN A 62 -1.31 9.20 7.14
N TYR A 63 -1.83 8.01 6.82
CA TYR A 63 -2.97 7.41 7.52
C TYR A 63 -2.59 6.20 8.39
N SER A 64 -1.37 5.65 8.25
CA SER A 64 -0.93 4.45 8.98
C SER A 64 -0.28 4.76 10.32
N GLU A 65 0.44 5.88 10.45
CA GLU A 65 1.14 6.21 11.71
C GLU A 65 0.23 6.44 12.93
N PRO A 66 -0.88 7.20 12.84
CA PRO A 66 -1.73 7.39 14.01
C PRO A 66 -2.49 6.10 14.37
N VAL A 67 -2.89 5.30 13.37
CA VAL A 67 -3.62 4.04 13.58
C VAL A 67 -2.71 2.97 14.19
N SER A 68 -1.43 2.90 13.80
CA SER A 68 -0.51 1.91 14.36
C SER A 68 -0.20 2.20 15.83
N ALA A 69 0.04 3.45 16.21
CA ALA A 69 0.40 3.79 17.59
C ALA A 69 -0.78 3.59 18.56
N GLU A 70 -1.99 3.99 18.16
CA GLU A 70 -3.20 3.76 18.97
C GLU A 70 -3.52 2.27 19.08
N LEU A 71 -3.43 1.52 17.98
CA LEU A 71 -3.66 0.08 17.97
C LEU A 71 -2.62 -0.67 18.81
N GLU A 72 -1.34 -0.29 18.71
CA GLU A 72 -0.27 -0.86 19.52
C GLU A 72 -0.46 -0.58 21.02
N ALA A 73 -0.89 0.63 21.39
CA ALA A 73 -1.19 0.97 22.78
C ALA A 73 -2.35 0.11 23.30
N LYS A 74 -3.41 -0.04 22.51
CA LYS A 74 -4.57 -0.85 22.87
C LYS A 74 -4.25 -2.34 23.00
N LEU A 75 -3.49 -2.89 22.07
CA LEU A 75 -3.02 -4.29 22.15
C LEU A 75 -2.16 -4.53 23.39
N ARG A 76 -1.28 -3.58 23.73
CA ARG A 76 -0.47 -3.65 24.96
C ARG A 76 -1.34 -3.63 26.22
N GLU A 77 -2.36 -2.78 26.26
CA GLU A 77 -3.30 -2.74 27.38
C GLU A 77 -4.09 -4.05 27.53
N ASP A 78 -4.58 -4.60 26.43
CA ASP A 78 -5.29 -5.88 26.42
C ASP A 78 -4.39 -7.03 26.93
N GLU A 79 -3.11 -7.08 26.50
CA GLU A 79 -2.13 -8.04 27.02
C GLU A 79 -1.90 -7.90 28.53
N LEU A 80 -1.80 -6.67 29.04
CA LEU A 80 -1.61 -6.39 30.46
C LEU A 80 -2.82 -6.79 31.31
N LYS A 81 -4.05 -6.65 30.78
CA LYS A 81 -5.27 -7.14 31.43
C LYS A 81 -5.28 -8.66 31.52
N ILE A 82 -4.96 -9.36 30.42
CA ILE A 82 -4.87 -10.83 30.39
C ILE A 82 -3.83 -11.36 31.39
N MET A 83 -2.68 -10.68 31.51
CA MET A 83 -1.63 -11.06 32.46
C MET A 83 -1.94 -10.68 33.92
N GLY A 84 -3.05 -9.97 34.18
CA GLY A 84 -3.46 -9.54 35.51
C GLY A 84 -2.65 -8.36 36.09
N TYR A 85 -1.90 -7.64 35.25
CA TYR A 85 -1.21 -6.40 35.65
C TYR A 85 -2.15 -5.19 35.65
N LEU A 86 -3.19 -5.23 34.82
CA LEU A 86 -4.32 -4.29 34.85
C LEU A 86 -5.60 -5.04 35.26
N PRO A 87 -6.52 -4.38 35.98
CA PRO A 87 -7.83 -4.95 36.23
C PRO A 87 -8.58 -5.12 34.90
N ASP A 88 -9.21 -6.27 34.74
CA ASP A 88 -10.13 -6.49 33.63
C ASP A 88 -11.39 -5.64 33.84
N ASP A 89 -11.57 -4.65 32.99
CA ASP A 89 -12.73 -3.75 32.95
C ASP A 89 -13.69 -4.12 31.81
N ALA A 90 -13.49 -5.29 31.17
CA ALA A 90 -14.42 -5.80 30.18
C ALA A 90 -15.78 -6.08 30.82
N ASP A 91 -16.84 -5.61 30.16
CA ASP A 91 -18.20 -5.96 30.55
C ASP A 91 -18.42 -7.46 30.32
N GLU A 92 -18.54 -8.24 31.39
CA GLU A 92 -18.97 -9.63 31.32
C GLU A 92 -20.48 -9.69 31.07
N PHE A 93 -20.88 -9.94 29.83
CA PHE A 93 -22.29 -10.14 29.49
C PHE A 93 -22.68 -11.60 29.73
N THR A 94 -23.53 -11.82 30.73
CA THR A 94 -23.95 -13.17 31.15
C THR A 94 -25.31 -13.58 30.56
N ASP A 95 -26.02 -12.67 29.88
CA ASP A 95 -27.34 -12.91 29.32
C ASP A 95 -27.58 -12.19 27.97
N GLU A 96 -28.49 -12.72 27.14
CA GLU A 96 -28.78 -12.18 25.81
C GLU A 96 -29.41 -10.77 25.84
N GLN A 97 -30.06 -10.39 26.94
CA GLN A 97 -30.71 -9.07 27.04
C GLN A 97 -29.68 -7.96 27.32
N SER A 98 -28.72 -8.21 28.20
CA SER A 98 -27.61 -7.28 28.47
C SER A 98 -26.72 -7.08 27.24
N LEU A 99 -26.44 -8.14 26.47
CA LEU A 99 -25.77 -8.04 25.16
C LEU A 99 -26.53 -7.12 24.20
N ASN A 100 -27.83 -7.39 23.98
CA ASN A 100 -28.66 -6.61 23.06
C ASN A 100 -28.79 -5.13 23.47
N GLN A 101 -28.77 -4.85 24.77
CA GLN A 101 -28.82 -3.48 25.30
C GLN A 101 -27.48 -2.74 25.08
N ALA A 102 -26.35 -3.41 25.28
CA ALA A 102 -25.03 -2.85 25.00
C ALA A 102 -24.81 -2.56 23.51
N PHE A 103 -25.24 -3.46 22.62
CA PHE A 103 -25.20 -3.21 21.17
C PHE A 103 -25.98 -1.96 20.79
N LYS A 104 -27.21 -1.80 21.31
CA LYS A 104 -28.04 -0.61 21.05
C LYS A 104 -27.45 0.68 21.59
N LYS A 105 -26.71 0.63 22.71
CA LYS A 105 -26.08 1.80 23.33
C LYS A 105 -24.91 2.35 22.50
N ASN A 106 -24.14 1.47 21.85
CA ASN A 106 -22.94 1.82 21.07
C ASN A 106 -23.20 2.10 19.58
N LEU A 107 -24.44 1.93 19.11
CA LEU A 107 -24.88 2.21 17.73
C LEU A 107 -25.39 3.66 17.51
N LYS A 108 -25.21 4.56 18.48
CA LYS A 108 -25.56 5.99 18.37
C LYS A 108 -24.37 6.85 17.97
#